data_AF-B0CVS6-F1
#
_entry.id   AF-B0CVS6-F1
#
_cell.length_a   1.000
_cell.length_b   1.000
_cell.length_c   1.000
_cell.angle_alpha   90.00
_cell.angle_beta   90.00
_cell.angle_gamma   90.00
#
_symmetry.space_group_name_H-M   'P 1'
#
loop_
_entity.id
_entity.type
_entity.pdbx_description
1 polymer ?
#
loop_
_entity_poly.entity_id
_entity_poly.type
_entity_poly.pdbx_seq_one_letter_code
_entity_poly.pdbx_strand_id
1 'polypeptide(L)'
;MDFSNFNPAEQAHMTKIIEKKQMQDFLKMYSNIVEKCFNTCCNDFTTKALTSKEEACVMHCTEKFIKHSERVGARFSEMNAEVMNAQNQS
;
A
#
# COMPACT_ATOMS: atom_id res chain seq x y z
N MET A 1 -6.70 4.20 -15.15
CA MET A 1 -6.81 5.67 -15.36
C MET A 1 -6.68 5.90 -16.85
N ASP A 2 -7.75 6.36 -17.50
CA ASP A 2 -7.74 6.61 -18.94
C ASP A 2 -7.30 8.06 -19.20
N PHE A 3 -6.27 8.23 -20.03
CA PHE A 3 -5.70 9.53 -20.40
C PHE A 3 -5.91 9.87 -21.88
N SER A 4 -6.73 9.07 -22.58
CA SER A 4 -7.04 9.24 -24.00
C SER A 4 -7.66 10.59 -24.36
N ASN A 5 -8.27 11.28 -23.38
CA ASN A 5 -8.89 12.59 -23.54
C ASN A 5 -7.93 13.79 -23.41
N PHE A 6 -6.64 13.58 -23.09
CA PHE A 6 -5.67 14.65 -22.90
C PHE A 6 -4.77 14.87 -24.12
N ASN A 7 -4.23 16.08 -24.27
CA ASN A 7 -3.22 16.33 -25.29
C ASN A 7 -1.88 15.64 -24.93
N PRO A 8 -0.94 15.43 -25.88
CA PRO A 8 0.29 14.70 -25.62
C PRO A 8 1.18 15.31 -24.52
N ALA A 9 1.18 16.64 -24.38
CA ALA A 9 1.95 17.34 -23.35
C ALA A 9 1.35 17.12 -21.94
N GLU A 10 0.01 17.12 -21.85
CA GLU A 10 -0.74 16.83 -20.63
C GLU A 10 -0.57 15.36 -20.20
N GLN A 11 -0.60 14.43 -21.15
CA GLN A 11 -0.36 13.02 -20.87
C GLN A 11 1.03 12.79 -20.28
N ALA A 12 2.07 13.40 -20.86
CA ALA A 12 3.44 13.32 -20.35
C ALA A 12 3.58 13.94 -18.95
N HIS A 13 2.90 15.06 -18.69
CA HIS A 13 2.88 15.68 -17.37
C HIS A 13 2.16 14.80 -16.34
N MET A 14 1.05 14.18 -16.73
CA MET A 14 0.27 13.29 -15.87
C MET A 14 1.06 12.03 -15.48
N THR A 15 1.78 11.41 -16.42
CA THR A 15 2.66 10.26 -16.12
C THR A 15 3.67 10.60 -15.03
N LYS A 16 4.33 11.78 -15.11
CA LYS A 16 5.27 12.23 -14.07
C LYS A 16 4.61 12.41 -12.71
N ILE A 17 3.38 12.91 -12.66
CA ILE A 17 2.62 13.05 -11.41
C ILE A 17 2.32 11.67 -10.83
N ILE A 18 1.92 10.70 -11.66
CA ILE A 18 1.60 9.34 -11.23
C ILE A 18 2.83 8.66 -10.64
N GLU A 19 3.97 8.72 -11.31
CA GLU A 19 5.23 8.14 -10.82
C GLU A 19 5.62 8.76 -9.47
N LYS A 20 5.52 10.10 -9.34
CA LYS A 20 5.78 10.79 -8.08
C LYS A 20 4.82 10.31 -6.98
N LYS A 21 3.54 10.15 -7.30
CA LYS A 21 2.52 9.69 -6.36
C LYS A 21 2.78 8.24 -5.92
N GLN A 22 3.15 7.35 -6.85
CA GLN A 22 3.52 5.97 -6.52
C GLN A 22 4.65 5.91 -5.49
N MET A 23 5.69 6.73 -5.66
CA MET A 23 6.79 6.82 -4.69
C MET A 23 6.33 7.32 -3.31
N GLN A 24 5.46 8.34 -3.28
CA GLN A 24 4.90 8.86 -2.03
C GLN A 24 4.03 7.82 -1.31
N ASP A 25 3.19 7.11 -2.06
CA ASP A 25 2.32 6.06 -1.52
C ASP A 25 3.16 4.88 -1.00
N PHE A 26 4.26 4.54 -1.66
CA PHE A 26 5.20 3.53 -1.19
C PHE A 26 5.85 3.92 0.14
N LEU A 27 6.36 5.15 0.27
CA LEU A 27 6.94 5.63 1.53
C LEU A 27 5.92 5.65 2.67
N LYS A 28 4.68 6.03 2.37
CA LYS A 28 3.59 5.98 3.35
C LYS A 28 3.29 4.54 3.78
N MET A 29 3.24 3.60 2.83
CA MET A 29 3.09 2.18 3.13
C MET A 29 4.20 1.68 4.05
N TYR A 30 5.45 2.02 3.74
CA TYR A 30 6.61 1.66 4.54
C TYR A 30 6.48 2.18 5.99
N SER A 31 6.19 3.47 6.17
CA SER A 31 6.01 4.05 7.51
C SER A 31 4.88 3.37 8.29
N ASN A 32 3.75 3.07 7.64
CA ASN A 32 2.63 2.38 8.26
C ASN A 32 3.00 0.95 8.70
N ILE A 33 3.78 0.22 7.91
CA ILE A 33 4.26 -1.13 8.26
C ILE A 33 5.16 -1.06 9.49
N VAL A 34 6.12 -0.12 9.49
CA VAL A 34 7.05 0.07 10.61
C VAL A 34 6.28 0.35 11.90
N GLU A 35 5.36 1.32 11.89
CA GLU A 35 4.55 1.65 13.06
C GLU A 35 3.69 0.46 13.52
N LYS A 36 3.00 -0.21 12.59
CA LYS A 36 2.14 -1.36 12.90
C LYS A 36 2.91 -2.50 13.55
N CYS A 37 4.04 -2.88 12.96
CA CYS A 37 4.82 -4.01 13.45
C CYS A 37 5.55 -3.67 14.74
N PHE A 38 6.01 -2.43 14.92
CA PHE A 38 6.52 -1.97 16.21
C PHE A 38 5.47 -2.10 17.31
N ASN A 39 4.28 -1.53 17.11
CA ASN A 39 3.19 -1.55 18.10
C ASN A 39 2.64 -2.95 18.39
N THR A 40 2.81 -3.90 17.45
CA THR A 40 2.32 -5.28 17.61
C THR A 40 3.36 -6.19 18.25
N CYS A 41 4.62 -6.05 17.87
CA CYS A 41 5.68 -7.01 18.17
C CYS A 41 6.63 -6.55 19.26
N CYS A 42 6.97 -5.26 19.34
CA CYS A 42 7.94 -4.74 20.30
C CYS A 42 7.23 -4.43 21.63
N ASN A 43 7.25 -5.40 22.54
CA ASN A 43 6.52 -5.32 23.81
C ASN A 43 7.41 -5.57 25.03
N ASP A 44 8.68 -5.93 24.85
CA ASP A 44 9.66 -6.04 25.91
C ASP A 44 10.62 -4.84 25.86
N PHE A 45 10.57 -4.01 26.90
CA PHE A 45 11.41 -2.80 27.00
C PHE A 45 12.52 -2.94 28.04
N THR A 46 12.92 -4.17 28.38
CA THR A 46 14.02 -4.42 29.32
C THR A 46 15.40 -4.27 28.69
N THR A 47 15.50 -4.29 27.36
CA THR A 47 16.77 -4.11 26.62
C THR A 47 16.63 -3.13 25.46
N LYS A 48 17.76 -2.68 24.91
CA LYS A 48 17.82 -1.81 23.72
C LYS A 48 17.76 -2.57 22.39
N ALA A 49 17.94 -3.89 22.42
CA ALA A 49 17.94 -4.74 21.23
C ALA A 49 16.64 -5.52 21.16
N LEU A 50 16.23 -5.89 19.95
CA LEU A 50 15.11 -6.81 19.78
C LEU A 50 15.51 -8.20 20.29
N THR A 51 14.58 -8.85 20.97
CA THR A 51 14.73 -10.28 21.28
C THR A 51 14.48 -11.12 20.02
N SER A 52 14.99 -12.35 19.98
CA SER A 52 14.72 -13.26 18.84
C SER A 52 13.23 -13.52 18.59
N LYS A 53 12.39 -13.40 19.63
CA LYS A 53 10.93 -13.51 19.50
C LYS A 53 10.33 -12.29 18.79
N GLU A 54 10.79 -11.09 19.15
CA GLU A 54 10.34 -9.84 18.52
C GLU A 54 10.81 -9.76 17.07
N GLU A 55 12.06 -10.15 16.78
CA GLU A 55 12.58 -10.25 15.41
C GLU A 55 11.71 -11.16 14.54
N ALA A 56 11.42 -12.38 15.01
CA ALA A 56 10.54 -13.31 14.30
C ALA A 56 9.13 -12.74 14.13
N CYS A 57 8.59 -12.05 15.13
CA CYS A 57 7.28 -11.40 15.03
C CYS A 57 7.28 -10.30 13.96
N VAL A 58 8.29 -9.41 13.93
CA VAL A 58 8.39 -8.32 12.95
C VAL A 58 8.47 -8.86 11.52
N MET A 59 9.23 -9.95 11.31
CA MET A 59 9.32 -10.63 10.01
C MET A 59 7.95 -11.15 9.55
N HIS A 60 7.25 -11.90 10.40
CA HIS A 60 5.91 -12.39 10.08
C HIS A 60 4.88 -11.27 9.92
N CYS A 61 4.95 -10.22 10.73
CA CYS A 61 4.08 -9.05 10.65
C CYS A 61 4.20 -8.36 9.30
N THR A 62 5.44 -8.12 8.86
CA THR A 62 5.75 -7.48 7.58
C THR A 62 5.23 -8.32 6.41
N GLU A 63 5.56 -9.61 6.39
CA GLU A 63 5.11 -10.54 5.34
C GLU A 63 3.57 -10.61 5.27
N LYS A 64 2.93 -10.76 6.44
CA LYS A 64 1.47 -10.80 6.55
C LYS A 64 0.83 -9.52 6.06
N PHE A 65 1.38 -8.36 6.40
CA PHE A 65 0.86 -7.07 5.98
C PHE A 65 0.92 -6.89 4.46
N ILE A 66 2.05 -7.25 3.84
CA ILE A 66 2.21 -7.14 2.37
C ILE A 66 1.21 -8.05 1.66
N LYS A 67 1.15 -9.34 2.03
CA LYS A 67 0.18 -10.30 1.46
C LYS A 67 -1.27 -9.85 1.69
N HIS A 68 -1.57 -9.29 2.85
CA HIS A 68 -2.88 -8.73 3.15
C HIS A 68 -3.21 -7.53 2.25
N SER A 69 -2.27 -6.60 2.10
CA SER A 69 -2.44 -5.40 1.28
C SER A 69 -2.66 -5.73 -0.20
N GLU A 70 -1.90 -6.71 -0.73
CA GLU A 70 -2.09 -7.23 -2.08
C GLU A 70 -3.49 -7.82 -2.27
N ARG A 71 -3.92 -8.68 -1.34
CA ARG A 71 -5.24 -9.31 -1.40
C ARG A 71 -6.38 -8.29 -1.32
N VAL A 72 -6.26 -7.31 -0.40
CA VAL A 72 -7.24 -6.23 -0.27
C VAL A 72 -7.27 -5.38 -1.54
N GLY A 73 -6.10 -5.06 -2.11
CA GLY A 73 -5.99 -4.33 -3.37
C GLY A 73 -6.68 -5.03 -4.53
N ALA A 74 -6.48 -6.35 -4.68
CA ALA A 74 -7.16 -7.15 -5.71
C ALA A 74 -8.69 -7.10 -5.56
N ARG A 75 -9.20 -7.34 -4.34
CA ARG A 75 -10.65 -7.28 -4.06
C ARG A 75 -11.22 -5.88 -4.28
N PHE A 76 -10.49 -4.84 -3.89
CA PHE A 76 -10.89 -3.46 -4.10
C PHE A 76 -11.01 -3.14 -5.60
N SER A 77 -10.04 -3.59 -6.41
CA SER A 77 -10.09 -3.40 -7.86
C SER A 77 -11.28 -4.10 -8.50
N GLU A 78 -11.59 -5.33 -8.07
CA GLU A 78 -12.76 -6.08 -8.54
C GLU A 78 -14.06 -5.31 -8.24
N MET A 79 -14.27 -4.91 -6.98
CA MET A 79 -15.47 -4.17 -6.58
C MET A 79 -15.58 -2.80 -7.25
N ASN A 80 -14.46 -2.09 -7.42
CA ASN A 80 -14.48 -0.80 -8.10
C ASN A 80 -14.89 -0.94 -9.58
N ALA A 81 -14.46 -2.01 -10.26
CA ALA A 81 -14.90 -2.30 -11.63
C ALA A 81 -16.40 -2.64 -11.70
N GLU A 82 -16.93 -3.39 -10.74
CA GLU A 82 -18.37 -3.67 -10.64
C GLU A 82 -19.20 -2.40 -10.46
N VAL A 83 -18.77 -1.49 -9.57
CA VAL A 83 -19.45 -0.21 -9.34
C VAL A 83 -19.44 0.67 -10.59
N MET A 84 -18.30 0.74 -11.30
CA MET A 84 -18.21 1.49 -12.57
C MET A 84 -19.14 0.90 -13.65
N ASN A 85 -19.24 -0.43 -13.74
CA ASN A 85 -20.15 -1.09 -14.69
C ASN A 85 -21.62 -0.85 -14.35
N ALA A 86 -21.97 -0.79 -13.06
CA ALA A 86 -23.33 -0.48 -12.60
C ALA A 86 -23.72 0.98 -12.93
N GLN A 87 -22.77 1.93 -12.83
CA GLN A 87 -23.00 3.34 -13.17
C GLN A 87 -23.23 3.58 -14.67
N ASN A 88 -22.64 2.76 -15.55
CA ASN A 88 -22.82 2.89 -17.00
C ASN A 88 -24.16 2.32 -17.51
N GLN A 89 -24.94 1.64 -16.65
CA GLN A 89 -26.25 1.06 -17.01
C GLN A 89 -27.44 1.92 -16.56
N SER A 90 -27.19 3.05 -15.89
CA SER A 90 -28.19 4.07 -15.51
C SER A 90 -28.01 5.34 -16.34
#